data_AF-A0A497G6P7-F1
#
_entry.id   AF-A0A497G6P7-F1
#
_cell.length_a   1.000
_cell.length_b   1.000
_cell.length_c   1.000
_cell.angle_alpha   90.00
_cell.angle_beta   90.00
_cell.angle_gamma   90.00
#
_symmetry.space_group_name_H-M   'P 1'
#
loop_
_entity.id
_entity.type
_entity.pdbx_description
1 polymer ?
#
loop_
_entity_poly.entity_id
_entity_poly.type
_entity_poly.pdbx_seq_one_letter_code
_entity_poly.pdbx_strand_id
1 'polypeptide(L)'
;MKNVRVLVLLWSTDDEIKRVRYREIIKNYFRDLEVGEVLFLEENDLEMGEKFGRANIVYLPGGDTEILLGKLKKNSEVIKKLENFRGVIIGNSAGAIVLSDEGYVYKNGRLVKYKGLGVVDVKVFVHFEWRQLNKIGDGEIILLGKNSYVMIAK
;
A
#
# COMPACT_ATOMS: atom_id res chain seq x y z
N MET A 1 -16.44 14.72 -1.71
CA MET A 1 -16.72 13.69 -2.73
C MET A 1 -17.68 12.61 -2.20
N LYS A 2 -18.99 12.90 -2.13
CA LYS A 2 -19.95 12.11 -1.32
C LYS A 2 -20.20 10.65 -1.76
N ASN A 3 -19.82 10.28 -2.99
CA ASN A 3 -20.02 8.91 -3.50
C ASN A 3 -18.74 8.06 -3.53
N VAL A 4 -17.60 8.62 -3.09
CA VAL A 4 -16.33 7.88 -3.06
C VAL A 4 -16.27 7.03 -1.79
N ARG A 5 -15.94 5.75 -1.96
CA ARG A 5 -15.73 4.79 -0.86
C ARG A 5 -14.30 4.26 -0.91
N VAL A 6 -13.61 4.36 0.22
CA VAL A 6 -12.23 3.93 0.36
C VAL A 6 -12.17 2.67 1.22
N LEU A 7 -11.58 1.60 0.71
CA LEU A 7 -11.25 0.41 1.47
C LEU A 7 -9.79 0.46 1.92
N VAL A 8 -9.54 0.38 3.22
CA VAL A 8 -8.21 0.48 3.82
C VAL A 8 -7.74 -0.87 4.34
N LEU A 9 -6.50 -1.26 3.99
CA LEU A 9 -5.85 -2.48 4.49
C LEU A 9 -4.77 -2.12 5.52
N LEU A 10 -5.14 -2.04 6.80
CA LEU A 10 -4.24 -1.67 7.91
C LEU A 10 -3.41 -2.84 8.44
N TRP A 11 -2.72 -3.55 7.54
CA TRP A 11 -2.06 -4.81 7.85
C TRP A 11 -0.54 -4.68 8.02
N SER A 12 -0.02 -3.46 8.16
CA SER A 12 1.42 -3.19 8.27
C SER A 12 1.95 -3.23 9.72
N THR A 13 1.14 -3.69 10.68
CA THR A 13 1.48 -3.79 12.10
C THR A 13 0.70 -4.92 12.78
N ASP A 14 1.32 -5.57 13.76
CA ASP A 14 0.67 -6.50 14.70
C ASP A 14 0.37 -5.83 16.07
N ASP A 15 0.91 -4.64 16.28
CA ASP A 15 0.63 -3.81 17.46
C ASP A 15 -0.78 -3.19 17.36
N GLU A 16 -1.68 -3.67 18.23
CA GLU A 16 -3.08 -3.27 18.26
C GLU A 16 -3.28 -1.79 18.60
N ILE A 17 -2.48 -1.24 19.52
CA ILE A 17 -2.55 0.18 19.92
C ILE A 17 -2.20 1.05 18.71
N LYS A 18 -1.14 0.70 17.97
CA LYS A 18 -0.79 1.38 16.72
C LYS A 18 -1.90 1.24 15.68
N ARG A 19 -2.48 0.05 15.51
CA ARG A 19 -3.55 -0.19 14.55
C ARG A 19 -4.78 0.68 14.83
N VAL A 20 -5.24 0.74 16.09
CA VAL A 20 -6.37 1.60 16.50
C VAL A 20 -6.06 3.06 16.25
N ARG A 21 -4.85 3.53 16.62
CA ARG A 21 -4.42 4.90 16.38
C ARG A 21 -4.41 5.25 14.88
N TYR A 22 -3.81 4.41 14.03
CA TYR A 22 -3.73 4.66 12.59
C TYR A 22 -5.09 4.56 11.89
N ARG A 23 -5.97 3.67 12.35
CA ARG A 23 -7.36 3.60 11.90
C ARG A 23 -8.05 4.95 12.08
N GLU A 24 -7.90 5.58 13.24
CA GLU A 24 -8.54 6.86 13.52
C GLU A 24 -7.91 8.02 12.72
N ILE A 25 -6.59 8.04 12.57
CA ILE A 25 -5.89 9.03 11.74
C ILE A 25 -6.37 8.96 10.29
N ILE A 26 -6.40 7.75 9.70
CA ILE A 26 -6.78 7.56 8.29
C ILE A 26 -8.26 7.86 8.09
N LYS A 27 -9.12 7.45 9.03
CA LYS A 27 -10.55 7.75 8.99
C LYS A 27 -10.79 9.26 8.99
N ASN A 28 -10.12 10.00 9.89
CA ASN A 28 -10.23 11.46 9.95
C ASN A 28 -9.69 12.10 8.67
N TYR A 29 -8.53 11.68 8.18
CA TYR A 29 -7.96 12.18 6.93
C TYR A 29 -8.94 12.10 5.75
N PHE A 30 -9.54 10.92 5.51
CA PHE A 30 -10.48 10.77 4.41
C PHE A 30 -11.82 11.48 4.66
N ARG A 31 -12.26 11.60 5.92
CA ARG A 31 -13.43 12.40 6.28
C ARG A 31 -13.20 13.88 5.98
N ASP A 32 -12.01 14.40 6.27
CA ASP A 32 -11.64 15.80 6.00
C ASP A 32 -11.56 16.07 4.48
N LEU A 33 -11.35 15.03 3.67
CA LEU A 33 -11.48 15.06 2.20
C LEU A 33 -12.92 14.84 1.69
N GLU A 34 -13.89 14.80 2.60
CA GLU A 34 -15.32 14.57 2.34
C GLU A 34 -15.58 13.26 1.54
N VAL A 35 -14.80 12.21 1.82
CA VAL A 35 -15.08 10.86 1.32
C VAL A 35 -16.38 10.36 1.96
N GLY A 36 -17.23 9.70 1.16
CA GLY A 36 -18.54 9.24 1.63
C GLY A 36 -18.45 8.12 2.67
N GLU A 37 -17.53 7.17 2.48
CA GLU A 37 -17.36 6.03 3.38
C GLU A 37 -15.90 5.56 3.44
N VAL A 38 -15.43 5.24 4.65
CA VAL A 38 -14.12 4.60 4.89
C VAL A 38 -14.35 3.23 5.49
N LEU A 39 -14.08 2.20 4.71
CA LEU A 39 -14.15 0.79 5.09
C LEU A 39 -12.75 0.32 5.51
N PHE A 40 -12.70 -0.58 6.48
CA PHE A 40 -11.48 -1.25 6.88
C PHE A 40 -11.65 -2.75 6.64
N LEU A 41 -10.65 -3.35 5.99
CA LEU A 41 -10.58 -4.78 5.78
C LEU A 41 -9.79 -5.43 6.91
N GLU A 42 -10.40 -6.39 7.60
CA GLU A 42 -9.69 -7.24 8.56
C GLU A 42 -9.15 -8.51 7.86
N GLU A 43 -8.15 -9.16 8.44
CA GLU A 43 -7.47 -10.30 7.77
C GLU A 43 -8.41 -11.49 7.49
N ASN A 44 -9.40 -11.72 8.36
CA ASN A 44 -10.36 -12.83 8.24
C ASN A 44 -11.80 -12.31 7.98
N ASP A 45 -11.91 -11.22 7.23
CA ASP A 45 -13.16 -10.52 7.00
C ASP A 45 -14.08 -11.31 6.05
N LEU A 46 -15.16 -11.88 6.59
CA LEU A 46 -16.13 -12.65 5.81
C LEU A 46 -16.83 -11.80 4.74
N GLU A 47 -16.84 -10.47 4.90
CA GLU A 47 -17.45 -9.51 3.98
C GLU A 47 -16.44 -8.94 2.97
N MET A 48 -15.22 -9.50 2.89
CA MET A 48 -14.15 -9.02 2.02
C MET A 48 -14.63 -8.79 0.57
N GLY A 49 -15.36 -9.75 0.01
CA GLY A 49 -15.88 -9.66 -1.35
C GLY A 49 -16.82 -8.46 -1.57
N GLU A 50 -17.69 -8.17 -0.60
CA GLU A 50 -18.61 -7.03 -0.64
C GLU A 50 -17.84 -5.70 -0.49
N LYS A 51 -16.90 -5.64 0.46
CA LYS A 51 -16.08 -4.44 0.71
C LYS A 51 -15.29 -4.02 -0.53
N PHE A 52 -14.67 -4.97 -1.22
CA PHE A 52 -14.01 -4.70 -2.51
C PHE A 52 -15.02 -4.28 -3.59
N GLY A 53 -16.18 -4.92 -3.66
CA GLY A 53 -17.21 -4.60 -4.67
C GLY A 53 -17.82 -3.20 -4.51
N ARG A 54 -17.86 -2.67 -3.29
CA ARG A 54 -18.36 -1.32 -2.98
C ARG A 54 -17.31 -0.23 -3.10
N ALA A 55 -16.03 -0.57 -3.02
CA ALA A 55 -14.95 0.39 -2.98
C ALA A 55 -14.68 1.03 -4.35
N ASN A 56 -14.41 2.33 -4.37
CA ASN A 56 -13.86 3.03 -5.54
C ASN A 56 -12.34 3.13 -5.45
N ILE A 57 -11.81 3.14 -4.22
CA ILE A 57 -10.39 3.26 -3.91
C ILE A 57 -10.01 2.15 -2.93
N VAL A 58 -8.88 1.49 -3.17
CA VAL A 58 -8.21 0.64 -2.18
C VAL A 58 -6.94 1.34 -1.73
N TYR A 59 -6.78 1.53 -0.42
CA TYR A 59 -5.64 2.23 0.18
C TYR A 59 -4.80 1.28 1.05
N LEU A 60 -3.52 1.17 0.70
CA LEU A 60 -2.50 0.44 1.45
C LEU A 60 -1.56 1.47 2.11
N PRO A 61 -1.73 1.74 3.41
CA PRO A 61 -0.89 2.71 4.13
C PRO A 61 0.54 2.20 4.32
N GLY A 62 1.41 3.12 4.75
CA GLY A 62 2.76 2.77 5.18
C GLY A 62 2.79 1.94 6.47
N GLY A 63 3.99 1.52 6.85
CA GLY A 63 4.26 0.73 8.05
C GLY A 63 5.35 -0.30 7.79
N ASP A 64 5.30 -1.45 8.47
CA ASP A 64 6.27 -2.51 8.22
C ASP A 64 5.93 -3.31 6.95
N THR A 65 6.86 -3.31 6.00
CA THR A 65 6.70 -3.98 4.70
C THR A 65 6.71 -5.50 4.82
N GLU A 66 7.48 -6.07 5.75
CA GLU A 66 7.56 -7.52 5.96
C GLU A 66 6.24 -8.05 6.51
N ILE A 67 5.66 -7.35 7.49
CA ILE A 67 4.35 -7.71 8.06
C ILE A 67 3.26 -7.62 6.99
N LEU A 68 3.17 -6.49 6.27
CA LEU A 68 2.15 -6.29 5.24
C LEU A 68 2.24 -7.33 4.12
N LEU A 69 3.44 -7.53 3.57
CA LEU A 69 3.67 -8.51 2.50
C LEU A 69 3.41 -9.93 2.99
N GLY A 70 3.82 -10.28 4.21
CA GLY A 70 3.59 -11.58 4.81
C GLY A 70 2.10 -11.90 4.99
N LYS A 71 1.30 -10.92 5.42
CA LYS A 71 -0.16 -11.06 5.54
C LYS A 71 -0.84 -11.16 4.18
N LEU A 72 -0.47 -10.33 3.21
CA LEU A 72 -1.03 -10.40 1.86
C LEU A 72 -0.71 -11.74 1.17
N LYS A 73 0.52 -12.25 1.28
CA LYS A 73 0.93 -13.54 0.69
C LYS A 73 0.17 -14.74 1.26
N LYS A 74 -0.34 -14.65 2.49
CA LYS A 74 -1.21 -15.68 3.09
C LYS A 74 -2.67 -15.59 2.61
N ASN A 75 -3.05 -14.50 1.94
CA ASN A 75 -4.41 -14.20 1.53
C ASN A 75 -4.51 -14.09 -0.01
N SER A 76 -4.46 -15.22 -0.70
CA SER A 76 -4.48 -15.29 -2.17
C SER A 76 -5.74 -14.66 -2.78
N GLU A 77 -6.88 -14.68 -2.08
CA GLU A 77 -8.10 -14.04 -2.53
C GLU A 77 -7.97 -12.51 -2.56
N VAL A 78 -7.35 -11.91 -1.55
CA VAL A 78 -7.10 -10.46 -1.51
C VAL A 78 -6.14 -10.03 -2.62
N ILE A 79 -5.11 -10.83 -2.89
CA ILE A 79 -4.20 -10.59 -4.03
C ILE A 79 -4.99 -10.56 -5.34
N LYS A 80 -5.82 -11.58 -5.60
CA LYS A 80 -6.68 -11.62 -6.80
C LYS A 80 -7.62 -10.42 -6.88
N LYS A 81 -8.16 -9.96 -5.76
CA LYS A 81 -9.03 -8.77 -5.72
C LYS A 81 -8.26 -7.50 -6.07
N LEU A 82 -7.04 -7.33 -5.57
CA LEU A 82 -6.17 -6.21 -5.94
C LEU A 82 -5.81 -6.26 -7.42
N GLU A 83 -5.46 -7.43 -7.96
CA GLU A 83 -5.15 -7.60 -9.37
C GLU A 83 -6.32 -7.27 -10.31
N ASN A 84 -7.55 -7.57 -9.89
CA ASN A 84 -8.75 -7.36 -10.70
C ASN A 84 -9.54 -6.09 -10.33
N PHE A 85 -9.04 -5.29 -9.39
CA PHE A 85 -9.74 -4.10 -8.93
C PHE A 85 -9.77 -3.05 -10.05
N ARG A 86 -10.98 -2.62 -10.43
CA ARG A 86 -11.20 -1.64 -11.51
C ARG A 86 -11.16 -0.18 -11.04
N GLY A 87 -11.11 0.04 -9.73
CA GLY A 87 -10.96 1.36 -9.14
C GLY A 87 -9.49 1.76 -9.00
N VAL A 88 -9.23 2.79 -8.18
CA VAL A 88 -7.87 3.28 -7.93
C VAL A 88 -7.26 2.52 -6.77
N ILE A 89 -6.04 2.01 -6.92
CA ILE A 89 -5.25 1.48 -5.80
C ILE A 89 -4.17 2.51 -5.44
N ILE A 90 -4.12 2.90 -4.17
CA ILE A 90 -3.15 3.85 -3.64
C ILE A 90 -2.26 3.11 -2.64
N GLY A 91 -0.96 3.00 -2.94
CA GLY A 91 0.06 2.47 -2.04
C GLY A 91 0.96 3.57 -1.50
N ASN A 92 1.02 3.74 -0.18
CA ASN A 92 1.96 4.65 0.47
C ASN A 92 3.12 3.87 1.11
N SER A 93 4.37 4.24 0.82
CA SER A 93 5.55 3.64 1.46
C SER A 93 5.56 2.11 1.29
N ALA A 94 5.36 1.34 2.37
CA ALA A 94 5.17 -0.12 2.32
C ALA A 94 4.09 -0.53 1.30
N GLY A 95 2.98 0.20 1.22
CA GLY A 95 1.92 -0.01 0.24
C GLY A 95 2.40 0.07 -1.22
N ALA A 96 3.33 0.99 -1.54
CA ALA A 96 3.89 1.08 -2.88
C ALA A 96 4.81 -0.11 -3.19
N ILE A 97 5.64 -0.51 -2.23
CA ILE A 97 6.51 -1.69 -2.35
C ILE A 97 5.69 -2.95 -2.62
N VAL A 98 4.64 -3.20 -1.84
CA VAL A 98 3.88 -4.46 -1.99
C VAL A 98 3.11 -4.53 -3.30
N LEU A 99 2.71 -3.40 -3.90
CA LEU A 99 2.01 -3.38 -5.19
C LEU A 99 2.98 -3.56 -6.38
N SER A 100 4.23 -3.13 -6.24
CA SER A 100 5.27 -3.24 -7.27
C SER A 100 5.72 -4.69 -7.53
N ASP A 101 6.46 -4.91 -8.62
CA ASP A 101 7.16 -6.17 -8.87
C ASP A 101 8.36 -6.32 -7.91
N GLU A 102 9.17 -5.26 -7.79
CA GLU A 102 10.27 -5.17 -6.82
C GLU A 102 10.28 -3.80 -6.13
N GLY A 103 10.42 -3.80 -4.81
CA GLY A 103 10.50 -2.58 -4.02
C GLY A 103 11.78 -2.50 -3.21
N TYR A 104 12.31 -1.28 -3.09
CA TYR A 104 13.54 -0.97 -2.38
C TYR A 104 13.27 0.09 -1.31
N VAL A 105 13.91 -0.06 -0.16
CA VAL A 105 13.88 0.94 0.92
C VAL A 105 15.17 0.88 1.72
N TYR A 106 15.63 2.04 2.19
CA TYR A 106 16.76 2.10 3.11
C TYR A 106 16.27 1.97 4.55
N LYS A 107 16.62 0.88 5.23
CA LYS A 107 16.21 0.57 6.61
C LYS A 107 17.44 0.20 7.42
N ASN A 108 17.64 0.82 8.58
CA ASN A 108 18.75 0.53 9.51
C ASN A 108 20.14 0.52 8.84
N GLY A 109 20.44 1.53 8.02
CA GLY A 109 21.75 1.66 7.40
C GLY A 109 22.00 0.75 6.20
N ARG A 110 21.02 -0.06 5.76
CA ARG A 110 21.14 -0.96 4.60
C ARG A 110 20.01 -0.77 3.59
N LEU A 111 20.32 -1.01 2.32
CA LEU A 111 19.32 -1.14 1.28
C LEU A 111 18.64 -2.50 1.42
N VAL A 112 17.32 -2.51 1.56
CA VAL A 112 16.51 -3.73 1.63
C VAL A 112 15.69 -3.83 0.36
N LYS A 113 15.73 -5.02 -0.27
CA LYS A 113 14.94 -5.36 -1.44
C LYS A 113 13.80 -6.29 -1.03
N TYR A 114 12.61 -6.03 -1.54
CA TYR A 114 11.41 -6.84 -1.39
C TYR A 114 10.91 -7.27 -2.77
N LYS A 115 10.55 -8.55 -2.92
CA LYS A 115 9.73 -9.01 -4.04
C LYS A 115 8.26 -8.76 -3.69
N GLY A 116 7.65 -7.79 -4.37
CA GLY A 116 6.27 -7.39 -4.13
C GLY A 116 5.27 -8.42 -4.67
N LEU A 117 4.02 -8.02 -4.80
CA LEU A 117 2.95 -8.85 -5.35
C LEU A 117 2.89 -8.79 -6.88
N GLY A 118 3.52 -7.80 -7.52
CA GLY A 118 3.45 -7.64 -8.98
C GLY A 118 2.06 -7.19 -9.48
N VAL A 119 1.30 -6.46 -8.67
CA VAL A 119 0.01 -5.87 -9.10
C VAL A 119 0.23 -4.87 -10.25
N VAL A 120 1.39 -4.20 -10.24
CA VAL A 120 1.95 -3.40 -11.34
C VAL A 120 3.39 -3.84 -11.62
N ASP A 121 3.75 -3.95 -12.90
CA ASP A 121 5.09 -4.37 -13.35
C ASP A 121 6.08 -3.19 -13.37
N VAL A 122 6.43 -2.73 -12.17
CA VAL A 122 7.43 -1.67 -11.99
C VAL A 122 8.34 -2.00 -10.81
N LYS A 123 9.53 -1.40 -10.81
CA LYS A 123 10.43 -1.37 -9.66
C LYS A 123 10.40 -0.01 -9.00
N VAL A 124 10.26 0.04 -7.68
CA VAL A 124 10.17 1.31 -6.93
C VAL A 124 11.21 1.39 -5.82
N PHE A 125 11.82 2.55 -5.63
CA PHE A 125 12.61 2.85 -4.44
C PHE A 125 11.91 3.96 -3.65
N VAL A 126 11.28 3.59 -2.53
CA VAL A 126 10.59 4.54 -1.65
C VAL A 126 11.54 5.23 -0.67
N HIS A 127 11.21 6.48 -0.33
CA HIS A 127 12.03 7.35 0.52
C HIS A 127 13.44 7.57 -0.03
N PHE A 128 13.55 7.63 -1.36
CA PHE A 128 14.82 7.89 -2.02
C PHE A 128 15.38 9.27 -1.64
N GLU A 129 16.68 9.30 -1.38
CA GLU A 129 17.46 10.50 -1.17
C GLU A 129 18.67 10.47 -2.10
N TRP A 130 19.06 11.62 -2.67
CA TRP A 130 20.14 11.72 -3.66
C TRP A 130 21.45 11.03 -3.25
N ARG A 131 21.79 11.04 -1.96
CA ARG A 131 22.98 10.35 -1.42
C ARG A 131 22.96 8.82 -1.58
N GLN A 132 21.83 8.24 -1.97
CA GLN A 132 21.63 6.81 -2.17
C GLN A 132 21.74 6.41 -3.64
N LEU A 133 21.91 7.36 -4.57
CA LEU A 133 21.95 7.07 -6.02
C LEU A 133 22.96 5.97 -6.37
N ASN A 134 24.16 6.03 -5.78
CA ASN A 134 25.23 5.05 -6.02
C ASN A 134 25.00 3.68 -5.36
N LYS A 135 23.90 3.48 -4.62
CA LYS A 135 23.56 2.22 -3.95
C LYS A 135 22.59 1.38 -4.76
N ILE A 136 22.11 1.91 -5.88
CA ILE A 136 21.11 1.28 -6.73
C ILE A 136 21.86 0.57 -7.86
N GLY A 137 21.51 -0.68 -8.12
CA GLY A 137 22.07 -1.43 -9.25
C GLY A 137 21.48 -0.99 -10.59
N ASP A 138 21.94 -1.60 -11.67
CA ASP A 138 21.44 -1.31 -13.01
C ASP A 138 19.95 -1.72 -13.18
N GLY A 139 19.20 -0.92 -13.94
CA GLY A 139 17.80 -1.20 -14.32
C GLY A 139 16.87 0.00 -14.21
N GLU A 140 15.67 -0.14 -14.77
CA GLU A 140 14.61 0.88 -14.68
C GLU A 140 13.94 0.81 -13.30
N ILE A 141 14.29 1.77 -12.44
CA ILE A 141 13.75 1.89 -11.08
C ILE A 141 13.18 3.29 -10.90
N ILE A 142 11.91 3.36 -10.47
CA ILE A 142 11.23 4.61 -10.15
C ILE A 142 11.68 5.08 -8.78
N LEU A 143 12.41 6.20 -8.74
CA LEU A 143 12.93 6.79 -7.52
C LEU A 143 11.87 7.70 -6.88
N LEU A 144 11.30 7.25 -5.77
CA LEU A 144 10.26 7.98 -5.04
C LEU A 144 10.86 8.65 -3.81
N GLY A 145 11.21 9.93 -3.94
CA GLY A 145 11.60 10.78 -2.82
C GLY A 145 10.42 11.18 -1.93
N LYS A 146 10.70 11.92 -0.85
CA LYS A 146 9.64 12.47 0.02
C LYS A 146 8.67 13.34 -0.80
N ASN A 147 7.38 13.18 -0.54
CA ASN A 147 6.28 13.90 -1.21
C ASN A 147 6.19 13.68 -2.74
N SER A 148 6.86 12.66 -3.27
CA SER A 148 6.69 12.25 -4.67
C SER A 148 5.67 11.12 -4.78
N TYR A 149 5.08 10.97 -5.95
CA TYR A 149 4.21 9.86 -6.30
C TYR A 149 4.41 9.50 -7.77
N VAL A 150 4.02 8.28 -8.12
CA VAL A 150 3.87 7.83 -9.49
C VAL A 150 2.44 7.34 -9.69
N MET A 151 1.86 7.67 -10.84
CA MET A 151 0.56 7.18 -11.25
C MET A 151 0.76 6.24 -12.43
N ILE A 152 0.22 5.02 -12.31
CA ILE A 152 0.36 3.97 -13.32
C ILE A 152 -1.06 3.67 -13.81
N ALA A 153 -1.28 3.77 -15.12
CA ALA A 153 -2.51 3.32 -15.74
C ALA A 153 -2.40 1.81 -16.00
N LYS A 154 -3.39 1.05 -15.53
CA LYS A 154 -3.48 -0.40 -15.66
C LYS A 154 -4.52 -0.79 -16.70
#